data_AF-A0A7L3FGI8-F1
#
_entry.id   AF-A0A7L3FGI8-F1
#
_cell.length_a   1.000
_cell.length_b   1.000
_cell.length_c   1.000
_cell.angle_alpha   90.00
_cell.angle_beta   90.00
_cell.angle_gamma   90.00
#
_symmetry.space_group_name_H-M   'P 1'
#
loop_
_entity.id
_entity.type
_entity.pdbx_description
1 polymer ?
#
loop_
_entity_poly.entity_id
_entity_poly.type
_entity_poly.pdbx_seq_one_letter_code
_entity_poly.pdbx_strand_id
1 'polypeptide(L)'
;FSLDAEQPDYDLDSEDEIFVNKLKKRMDISPLQFEEMIDRLEKGSGQQPVSLQEAKLLLKEDDELIREVYEYWIKKRKNCRGPSLIPAVKQEKRDGSSTNDPYVAFRRRTEKMQTRKNRKNDEASYEKMLKLRRDLSRAVTILEMIKRREKSKRELLHLTLEIMEKR
;
A
#
# COMPACT_ATOMS: atom_id res chain seq x y z
N PHE A 1 6.09 9.29 10.00
CA PHE A 1 4.65 9.44 9.69
C PHE A 1 4.38 8.51 8.55
N SER A 2 3.80 7.33 8.81
CA SER A 2 3.08 6.65 7.75
C SER A 2 1.79 7.43 7.61
N LEU A 3 1.68 8.26 6.57
CA LEU A 3 0.37 8.74 6.11
C LEU A 3 -0.40 7.58 5.42
N ASP A 4 0.28 6.46 5.18
CA ASP A 4 -0.29 5.22 4.65
C ASP A 4 -0.49 4.21 5.79
N ALA A 5 -1.56 4.37 6.56
CA ALA A 5 -2.41 3.19 6.68
C ALA A 5 -3.41 3.34 5.54
N GLU A 6 -2.89 3.24 4.32
CA GLU A 6 -3.71 3.16 3.12
C GLU A 6 -4.61 1.95 3.37
N GLN A 7 -5.93 2.16 3.25
CA GLN A 7 -6.89 1.08 3.37
C GLN A 7 -6.40 -0.09 2.49
N PRO A 8 -6.42 -1.34 2.97
CA PRO A 8 -5.95 -2.46 2.17
C PRO A 8 -6.67 -2.45 0.81
N ASP A 9 -5.94 -2.72 -0.27
CA ASP A 9 -6.54 -2.80 -1.61
C ASP A 9 -7.39 -4.08 -1.77
N TYR A 10 -7.21 -5.03 -0.83
CA TYR A 10 -7.96 -6.26 -0.77
C TYR A 10 -9.25 -6.08 0.02
N ASP A 11 -10.37 -6.38 -0.61
CA ASP A 11 -11.68 -6.48 0.05
C ASP A 11 -12.06 -7.95 0.25
N LEU A 12 -12.60 -8.28 1.43
CA LEU A 12 -13.16 -9.59 1.73
C LEU A 12 -14.28 -9.97 0.76
N ASP A 13 -14.24 -11.18 0.22
CA ASP A 13 -15.39 -11.79 -0.45
C ASP A 13 -16.17 -12.74 0.48
N SER A 14 -17.26 -13.31 -0.03
CA SER A 14 -18.10 -14.22 0.75
C SER A 14 -17.39 -15.50 1.19
N GLU A 15 -16.36 -15.97 0.46
CA GLU A 15 -15.57 -17.13 0.89
C GLU A 15 -14.66 -16.74 2.05
N ASP A 16 -14.06 -15.55 1.99
CA ASP A 16 -13.23 -15.00 3.06
C ASP A 16 -14.04 -14.77 4.33
N GLU A 17 -15.26 -14.22 4.23
CA GLU A 17 -16.12 -14.01 5.39
C GLU A 17 -16.40 -15.31 6.15
N ILE A 18 -16.66 -16.41 5.42
CA ILE A 18 -16.88 -17.73 6.02
C ILE A 18 -15.60 -18.20 6.73
N PHE A 19 -14.44 -18.03 6.10
CA PHE A 19 -13.15 -18.39 6.67
C PHE A 19 -12.85 -17.59 7.94
N VAL A 20 -12.94 -16.25 7.88
CA VAL A 20 -12.69 -15.34 8.99
C VAL A 20 -13.64 -15.64 10.15
N ASN A 21 -14.93 -15.83 9.89
CA ASN A 21 -15.91 -16.18 10.94
C ASN A 21 -15.62 -17.53 11.61
N LYS A 22 -15.06 -18.49 10.88
CA LYS A 22 -14.62 -19.77 11.44
C LYS A 22 -13.33 -19.61 12.27
N LEU A 23 -12.37 -18.86 11.76
CA LEU A 23 -11.09 -18.60 12.43
C LEU A 23 -11.29 -17.81 13.72
N LYS A 24 -12.22 -16.85 13.72
CA LYS A 24 -12.61 -16.00 14.85
C LYS A 24 -13.05 -16.78 16.10
N LYS A 25 -13.53 -18.02 15.93
CA LYS A 25 -13.92 -18.91 17.04
C LYS A 25 -12.72 -19.47 17.81
N ARG A 26 -11.53 -19.46 17.21
CA ARG A 26 -10.28 -20.01 17.78
C ARG A 26 -9.24 -18.93 18.06
N MET A 27 -9.22 -17.88 17.24
CA MET A 27 -8.23 -16.80 17.29
C MET A 27 -8.96 -15.47 17.11
N ASP A 28 -8.65 -14.46 17.89
CA ASP A 28 -9.24 -13.13 17.68
C ASP A 28 -8.60 -12.49 16.44
N ILE A 29 -9.40 -12.30 15.39
CA ILE A 29 -8.98 -11.66 14.14
C ILE A 29 -10.11 -10.73 13.68
N SER A 30 -9.75 -9.50 13.36
CA SER A 30 -10.70 -8.55 12.77
C SER A 30 -10.76 -8.70 11.24
N PRO A 31 -11.90 -8.38 10.59
CA PRO A 31 -12.00 -8.37 9.13
C PRO A 31 -10.90 -7.54 8.46
N LEU A 32 -10.67 -6.31 8.98
CA LEU A 32 -9.64 -5.40 8.47
C LEU A 32 -8.23 -5.98 8.61
N GLN A 33 -7.93 -6.65 9.73
CA GLN A 33 -6.64 -7.29 9.92
C GLN A 33 -6.41 -8.42 8.90
N PHE A 34 -7.45 -9.20 8.58
CA PHE A 34 -7.37 -10.20 7.53
C PHE A 34 -7.11 -9.57 6.16
N GLU A 35 -7.84 -8.50 5.81
CA GLU A 35 -7.63 -7.75 4.56
C GLU A 35 -6.20 -7.24 4.44
N GLU A 36 -5.66 -6.63 5.51
CA GLU A 36 -4.27 -6.18 5.55
C GLU A 36 -3.27 -7.34 5.38
N MET A 37 -3.56 -8.50 5.95
CA MET A 37 -2.69 -9.68 5.81
C MET A 37 -2.68 -10.16 4.36
N ILE A 38 -3.86 -10.30 3.72
CA ILE A 38 -3.95 -10.74 2.32
C ILE A 38 -3.32 -9.70 1.39
N ASP A 39 -3.56 -8.41 1.62
CA ASP A 39 -2.98 -7.32 0.83
C ASP A 39 -1.44 -7.36 0.86
N ARG A 40 -0.84 -7.56 2.04
CA ARG A 40 0.63 -7.71 2.17
C ARG A 40 1.15 -8.95 1.45
N LEU A 41 0.42 -10.07 1.48
CA LEU A 41 0.81 -11.30 0.77
C LEU A 41 0.70 -11.13 -0.76
N GLU A 42 -0.36 -10.49 -1.26
CA GLU A 42 -0.56 -10.19 -2.68
C GLU A 42 0.50 -9.19 -3.17
N LYS A 43 0.76 -8.10 -2.45
CA LYS A 43 1.80 -7.12 -2.80
C LYS A 43 3.22 -7.70 -2.74
N GLY A 44 3.45 -8.64 -1.84
CA GLY A 44 4.70 -9.41 -1.78
C GLY A 44 4.83 -10.43 -2.92
N SER A 45 3.72 -10.83 -3.53
CA SER A 45 3.66 -11.81 -4.61
C SER A 45 3.81 -11.13 -5.97
N GLY A 46 4.95 -11.36 -6.62
CA GLY A 46 5.15 -10.97 -8.02
C GLY A 46 4.52 -12.00 -8.98
N GLN A 47 5.33 -12.54 -9.88
CA GLN A 47 4.90 -13.64 -10.75
C GLN A 47 4.67 -14.96 -9.98
N GLN A 48 5.43 -15.16 -8.90
CA GLN A 48 5.34 -16.33 -8.04
C GLN A 48 4.73 -15.94 -6.69
N PRO A 49 3.96 -16.84 -6.05
CA PRO A 49 3.40 -16.56 -4.74
C PRO A 49 4.53 -16.57 -3.70
N VAL A 50 4.43 -15.72 -2.68
CA VAL A 50 5.34 -15.75 -1.53
C VAL A 50 5.32 -17.10 -0.83
N SER A 51 6.45 -17.49 -0.27
CA SER A 51 6.61 -18.66 0.59
C SER A 51 6.15 -18.36 2.03
N LEU A 52 5.96 -19.40 2.85
CA LEU A 52 5.60 -19.23 4.26
C LEU A 52 6.66 -18.45 5.05
N GLN A 53 7.95 -18.64 4.75
CA GLN A 53 9.04 -17.88 5.37
C GLN A 53 8.96 -16.39 5.01
N GLU A 54 8.65 -16.05 3.76
CA GLU A 54 8.48 -14.66 3.34
C GLU A 54 7.21 -14.06 3.96
N ALA A 55 6.11 -14.83 4.03
CA ALA A 55 4.89 -14.43 4.71
C ALA A 55 5.15 -14.03 6.18
N LYS A 56 5.97 -14.78 6.91
CA LYS A 56 6.36 -14.44 8.29
C LYS A 56 7.17 -13.15 8.40
N LEU A 57 7.91 -12.75 7.36
CA LEU A 57 8.66 -11.50 7.35
C LEU A 57 7.77 -10.31 6.97
N LEU A 58 6.74 -10.55 6.16
CA LEU A 58 5.78 -9.54 5.70
C LEU A 58 4.71 -9.25 6.76
N LEU A 59 4.27 -10.28 7.48
CA LEU A 59 3.21 -10.21 8.48
C LEU A 59 3.80 -10.08 9.87
N LYS A 60 3.41 -9.06 10.62
CA LYS A 60 3.87 -8.79 11.98
C LYS A 60 2.89 -9.35 13.02
N GLU A 61 2.53 -10.61 12.86
CA GLU A 61 1.46 -11.29 13.59
C GLU A 61 1.97 -12.59 14.24
N ASP A 62 1.11 -13.25 15.03
CA ASP A 62 1.43 -14.53 15.63
C ASP A 62 1.66 -15.64 14.59
N ASP A 63 2.66 -16.48 14.87
CA ASP A 63 3.15 -17.53 13.97
C ASP A 63 2.07 -18.56 13.57
N GLU A 64 1.10 -18.79 14.47
CA GLU A 64 -0.04 -19.67 14.23
C GLU A 64 -1.10 -19.01 13.35
N LEU A 65 -1.40 -17.74 13.59
CA LEU A 65 -2.32 -16.95 12.77
C LEU A 65 -1.80 -16.81 11.34
N ILE A 66 -0.51 -16.47 11.19
CA ILE A 66 0.16 -16.37 9.89
C ILE A 66 0.00 -17.67 9.09
N ARG A 67 0.19 -18.82 9.73
CA ARG A 67 0.10 -20.12 9.07
C ARG A 67 -1.31 -20.40 8.56
N GLU A 68 -2.34 -20.19 9.39
CA GLU A 68 -3.73 -20.43 9.00
C GLU A 68 -4.15 -19.53 7.83
N VAL A 69 -3.80 -18.23 7.87
CA VAL A 69 -4.11 -17.28 6.80
C VAL A 69 -3.31 -17.60 5.53
N TYR A 70 -2.03 -17.95 5.65
CA TYR A 70 -1.19 -18.30 4.52
C TYR A 70 -1.70 -19.55 3.78
N GLU A 71 -2.07 -20.61 4.51
CA GLU A 71 -2.59 -21.85 3.92
C GLU A 71 -3.93 -21.61 3.19
N TYR A 72 -4.78 -20.75 3.74
CA TYR A 72 -5.99 -20.30 3.06
C TYR A 72 -5.66 -19.52 1.78
N TRP A 73 -4.82 -18.49 1.91
CA TRP A 73 -4.43 -17.60 0.82
C TRP A 73 -3.78 -18.35 -0.35
N ILE A 74 -2.80 -19.22 -0.08
CA ILE A 74 -2.10 -19.96 -1.14
C ILE A 74 -3.04 -20.90 -1.90
N LYS A 75 -4.01 -21.50 -1.21
CA LYS A 75 -5.05 -22.33 -1.83
C LYS A 75 -5.95 -21.49 -2.71
N LYS A 76 -6.41 -20.33 -2.23
CA LYS A 76 -7.21 -19.38 -3.01
C LYS A 76 -6.47 -18.90 -4.25
N ARG A 77 -5.20 -18.52 -4.11
CA ARG A 77 -4.30 -18.09 -5.19
C ARG A 77 -4.09 -19.18 -6.24
N LYS A 78 -3.95 -20.45 -5.84
CA LYS A 78 -3.83 -21.59 -6.78
C LYS A 78 -5.11 -21.83 -7.59
N ASN A 79 -6.28 -21.56 -7.01
CA ASN A 79 -7.57 -21.69 -7.69
C ASN A 79 -7.89 -20.47 -8.57
N CYS A 80 -7.22 -19.33 -8.32
CA CYS A 80 -7.35 -18.16 -9.16
C CYS A 80 -6.73 -18.40 -10.55
N ARG A 81 -7.52 -18.15 -11.59
CA ARG A 81 -7.05 -18.24 -12.99
C ARG A 81 -6.20 -17.04 -13.41
N GLY A 82 -6.25 -15.96 -12.63
CA GLY A 82 -5.51 -14.72 -12.87
C GLY A 82 -4.14 -14.69 -12.18
N PRO A 83 -3.33 -13.66 -12.45
CA PRO A 83 -2.04 -13.47 -11.80
C PRO A 83 -2.15 -13.01 -10.33
N SER A 84 -3.30 -12.49 -9.92
CA SER A 84 -3.61 -11.95 -8.59
C SER A 84 -5.03 -12.31 -8.17
N LEU A 85 -5.31 -12.24 -6.86
CA LEU A 85 -6.65 -12.35 -6.32
C LEU A 85 -7.46 -11.07 -6.57
N ILE A 86 -6.82 -9.91 -6.53
CA ILE A 86 -7.46 -8.62 -6.84
C ILE A 86 -7.66 -8.53 -8.36
N PRO A 87 -8.90 -8.36 -8.84
CA PRO A 87 -9.17 -8.16 -10.26
C PRO A 87 -8.49 -6.88 -10.77
N ALA A 88 -7.68 -7.01 -11.80
CA ALA A 88 -7.01 -5.87 -12.43
C ALA A 88 -7.50 -5.67 -13.87
N VAL A 89 -7.58 -4.41 -14.30
CA VAL A 89 -7.85 -4.09 -15.71
C VAL A 89 -6.70 -4.60 -16.58
N LYS A 90 -7.03 -5.35 -17.64
CA LYS A 90 -6.03 -5.86 -18.57
C LYS A 90 -5.40 -4.69 -19.34
N GLN A 91 -4.10 -4.50 -19.15
CA GLN A 91 -3.31 -3.50 -19.86
C GLN A 91 -2.54 -4.12 -21.03
N GLU A 92 -2.10 -3.28 -21.96
CA GLU A 92 -1.25 -3.69 -23.08
C GLU A 92 0.12 -4.17 -22.61
N LYS A 93 0.64 -5.23 -23.23
CA LYS A 93 1.99 -5.73 -22.95
C LYS A 93 3.03 -4.75 -23.48
N ARG A 94 4.13 -4.57 -22.73
CA ARG A 94 5.24 -3.69 -23.14
C ARG A 94 6.16 -4.31 -24.21
N ASP A 95 5.79 -5.44 -24.79
CA ASP A 95 6.54 -6.14 -25.82
C ASP A 95 6.30 -5.57 -27.23
N GLY A 96 5.46 -4.53 -27.36
CA GLY A 96 5.16 -3.88 -28.64
C GLY A 96 4.21 -4.68 -29.53
N SER A 97 3.62 -5.76 -29.03
CA SER A 97 2.61 -6.52 -29.76
C SER A 97 1.26 -5.79 -29.74
N SER A 98 0.70 -5.54 -30.92
CA SER A 98 -0.67 -5.04 -31.02
C SER A 98 -1.63 -6.19 -30.76
N THR A 99 -2.31 -6.15 -29.62
CA THR A 99 -3.40 -7.07 -29.29
C THR A 99 -4.73 -6.50 -29.81
N ASN A 100 -5.58 -7.32 -30.45
CA ASN A 100 -6.97 -6.96 -30.80
C ASN A 100 -7.97 -7.41 -29.72
N ASP A 101 -7.49 -7.74 -28.52
CA ASP A 101 -8.31 -8.17 -27.41
C ASP A 101 -9.23 -7.03 -26.90
N PRO A 102 -10.55 -7.19 -26.92
CA PRO A 102 -11.52 -6.18 -26.44
C PRO A 102 -11.38 -5.83 -24.96
N TYR A 103 -10.78 -6.70 -24.13
CA TYR A 103 -10.60 -6.44 -22.71
C TYR A 103 -9.38 -5.56 -22.40
N VAL A 104 -8.55 -5.22 -23.40
CA VAL A 104 -7.36 -4.39 -23.20
C VAL A 104 -7.73 -2.91 -23.21
N ALA A 105 -7.67 -2.28 -22.03
CA ALA A 105 -8.00 -0.87 -21.83
C ALA A 105 -6.77 -0.03 -21.42
N PHE A 106 -6.95 1.30 -21.41
CA PHE A 106 -5.94 2.28 -20.99
C PHE A 106 -4.58 2.15 -21.71
N ARG A 107 -4.60 1.86 -23.02
CA ARG A 107 -3.38 1.71 -23.82
C ARG A 107 -2.54 2.98 -23.78
N ARG A 108 -1.24 2.80 -23.60
CA ARG A 108 -0.27 3.89 -23.65
C ARG A 108 0.04 4.22 -25.10
N ARG A 109 -0.81 5.00 -25.76
CA ARG A 109 -0.43 5.63 -27.02
C ARG A 109 0.63 6.67 -26.67
N THR A 110 1.83 6.47 -27.19
CA THR A 110 2.96 7.35 -26.86
C THR A 110 2.62 8.82 -27.13
N GLU A 111 2.47 9.59 -26.06
CA GLU A 111 3.08 10.91 -26.01
C GLU A 111 4.59 10.62 -25.97
N LYS A 112 5.21 10.42 -27.14
CA LYS A 112 6.66 10.24 -27.20
C LYS A 112 7.23 11.47 -26.51
N MET A 113 7.89 11.29 -25.37
CA MET A 113 8.64 12.35 -24.70
C MET A 113 9.54 12.97 -25.76
N GLN A 114 9.14 14.13 -26.29
CA GLN A 114 9.91 14.78 -27.34
C GLN A 114 11.13 15.37 -26.64
N THR A 115 12.20 14.60 -26.64
CA THR A 115 13.49 15.10 -26.21
C THR A 115 13.96 16.11 -27.25
N ARG A 116 14.30 17.32 -26.81
CA ARG A 116 14.83 18.35 -27.70
C ARG A 116 16.13 17.80 -28.34
N LYS A 117 16.22 17.78 -29.68
CA LYS A 117 17.41 17.34 -30.44
C LYS A 117 18.70 18.04 -30.00
N ASN A 118 18.59 19.29 -29.52
CA ASN A 118 19.69 20.04 -28.91
C ASN A 118 19.48 20.11 -27.39
N ARG A 119 20.05 19.15 -26.66
CA ARG A 119 20.05 19.12 -25.19
C ARG A 119 21.04 20.17 -24.65
N LYS A 120 20.60 21.43 -24.54
CA LYS A 120 21.34 22.41 -23.73
C LYS A 120 21.15 22.05 -22.26
N ASN A 121 22.25 21.76 -21.56
CA ASN A 121 22.25 21.65 -20.11
C ASN A 121 22.11 23.08 -19.55
N ASP A 122 20.87 23.54 -19.42
CA ASP A 122 20.59 24.92 -19.02
C ASP A 122 20.76 25.07 -17.50
N GLU A 123 21.86 25.70 -17.11
CA GLU A 123 22.23 26.03 -15.73
C GLU A 123 21.05 26.65 -14.97
N ALA A 124 20.25 27.50 -15.63
CA ALA A 124 19.07 28.13 -15.03
C ALA A 124 17.99 27.12 -14.60
N SER A 125 17.82 26.01 -15.33
CA SER A 125 16.86 24.95 -14.94
C SER A 125 17.36 24.17 -13.73
N TYR A 126 18.67 23.95 -13.65
CA TYR A 126 19.31 23.29 -12.50
C TYR A 126 19.22 24.16 -11.24
N GLU A 127 19.48 25.46 -11.34
CA GLU A 127 19.30 26.42 -10.24
C GLU A 127 17.85 26.45 -9.72
N LYS A 128 16.87 26.43 -10.62
CA LYS A 128 15.44 26.34 -10.24
C LYS A 128 15.15 25.06 -9.46
N MET A 129 15.72 23.92 -9.87
CA MET A 129 15.57 22.65 -9.15
C MET A 129 16.22 22.70 -7.76
N LEU A 130 17.40 23.31 -7.62
CA LEU A 130 18.05 23.51 -6.32
C LEU A 130 17.22 24.41 -5.40
N LYS A 131 16.65 25.49 -5.95
CA LYS A 131 15.74 26.38 -5.21
C LYS A 131 14.50 25.62 -4.75
N LEU A 132 13.84 24.87 -5.65
CA LEU A 132 12.68 24.04 -5.32
C LEU A 132 13.00 23.04 -4.20
N ARG A 133 14.14 22.35 -4.27
CA ARG A 133 14.56 21.43 -3.21
C ARG A 133 14.71 22.15 -1.87
N ARG A 134 15.32 23.34 -1.84
CA ARG A 134 15.49 24.14 -0.61
C ARG A 134 14.13 24.58 -0.05
N ASP A 135 13.23 25.05 -0.92
CA ASP A 135 11.89 25.51 -0.53
C ASP A 135 11.05 24.35 0.04
N LEU A 136 11.07 23.18 -0.59
CA LEU A 136 10.42 21.97 -0.07
C LEU A 136 11.04 21.52 1.26
N SER A 137 12.38 21.55 1.38
CA SER A 137 13.05 21.22 2.65
C SER A 137 12.62 22.17 3.77
N ARG A 138 12.51 23.47 3.48
CA ARG A 138 12.02 24.48 4.42
C ARG A 138 10.56 24.23 4.80
N ALA A 139 9.70 23.89 3.83
CA ALA A 139 8.31 23.55 4.08
C ALA A 139 8.19 22.35 5.04
N VAL A 140 8.98 21.29 4.82
CA VAL A 140 9.02 20.12 5.72
C VAL A 140 9.41 20.52 7.14
N THR A 141 10.44 21.37 7.31
CA THR A 141 10.84 21.87 8.65
C THR A 141 9.69 22.62 9.33
N ILE A 142 8.98 23.50 8.60
CA ILE A 142 7.84 24.25 9.14
C ILE A 142 6.71 23.30 9.54
N LEU A 143 6.39 22.32 8.71
CA LEU A 143 5.37 21.30 9.00
C LEU A 143 5.72 20.48 10.23
N GLU A 144 6.99 20.10 10.41
CA GLU A 144 7.44 19.37 11.60
C GLU A 144 7.36 20.24 12.87
N MET A 145 7.64 21.55 12.78
CA MET A 145 7.43 22.48 13.90
C MET A 145 5.95 22.60 14.27
N ILE A 146 5.06 22.73 13.28
CA ILE A 146 3.60 22.80 13.50
C ILE A 146 3.10 21.51 14.15
N LYS A 147 3.51 20.35 13.63
CA LYS A 147 3.19 19.05 14.20
C LYS A 147 3.58 18.96 15.67
N ARG A 148 4.82 19.34 16.03
CA ARG A 148 5.27 19.34 17.43
C ARG A 148 4.40 20.25 18.30
N ARG A 149 4.10 21.45 17.81
CA ARG A 149 3.22 22.41 18.51
C ARG A 149 1.83 21.82 18.78
N GLU A 150 1.19 21.23 17.76
CA GLU A 150 -0.15 20.66 17.93
C GLU A 150 -0.14 19.40 18.80
N LYS A 151 0.93 18.60 18.75
CA LYS A 151 1.13 17.48 19.69
C LYS A 151 1.18 17.97 21.15
N SER A 152 2.00 18.98 21.44
CA SER A 152 2.10 19.54 22.80
C SER A 152 0.78 20.16 23.29
N LYS A 153 0.02 20.84 22.42
CA LYS A 153 -1.32 21.32 22.79
C LYS A 153 -2.29 20.18 23.13
N ARG A 154 -2.26 19.08 22.36
CA ARG A 154 -3.08 17.89 22.64
C ARG A 154 -2.68 17.25 23.97
N GLU A 155 -1.38 17.12 24.25
CA GLU A 155 -0.86 16.59 25.52
C GLU A 155 -1.29 17.48 26.70
N LEU A 156 -1.23 18.80 26.56
CA LEU A 156 -1.72 19.75 27.58
C LEU A 156 -3.22 19.61 27.83
N LEU A 157 -4.03 19.47 26.77
CA LEU A 157 -5.48 19.29 26.89
C LEU A 157 -5.81 18.01 27.66
N HIS A 158 -5.17 16.89 27.30
CA HIS A 158 -5.35 15.61 27.99
C HIS A 158 -5.01 15.69 29.48
N LEU A 159 -3.88 16.33 29.82
CA LEU A 159 -3.51 16.55 31.21
C LEU A 159 -4.53 17.43 31.95
N THR A 160 -5.07 18.46 31.29
CA THR A 160 -6.07 19.34 31.87
C THR A 160 -7.36 18.59 32.18
N LEU A 161 -7.82 17.72 31.26
CA LEU A 161 -8.98 16.86 31.48
C LEU A 161 -8.75 15.90 32.65
N GLU A 162 -7.59 15.24 32.71
CA GLU A 162 -7.25 14.32 33.80
C GLU A 162 -7.23 15.03 35.17
N ILE A 163 -6.69 16.25 35.23
CA ILE A 163 -6.70 17.05 36.46
C ILE A 163 -8.12 17.44 36.86
N MET A 164 -8.98 17.79 35.89
CA MET A 164 -10.37 18.16 36.16
C MET A 164 -11.20 16.96 36.63
N GLU A 165 -10.99 15.77 36.07
CA GLU A 165 -11.67 14.54 36.49
C GLU A 165 -11.26 14.09 37.90
N LYS A 166 -10.04 14.41 38.33
CA LYS A 166 -9.51 14.07 39.66
C LYS A 166 -9.85 15.09 40.75
N ARG A 167 -10.44 16.24 40.41
CA ARG A 167 -10.86 17.29 41.34
C ARG A 167 -12.34 17.14 41.69
#